data_AF-A0AA96XU42-F1
#
_entry.id   AF-A0AA96XU42-F1
#
_cell.length_a   1.000
_cell.length_b   1.000
_cell.length_c   1.000
_cell.angle_alpha   90.00
_cell.angle_beta   90.00
_cell.angle_gamma   90.00
#
_symmetry.space_group_name_H-M   'P 1'
#
loop_
_entity.id
_entity.type
_entity.pdbx_description
1 polymer ?
#
loop_
_entity_poly.entity_id
_entity_poly.type
_entity_poly.pdbx_seq_one_letter_code
_entity_poly.pdbx_strand_id
1 'polypeptide(L)'
;METLGQLLRRLRKEHNLSQHALAAQYGMSRATISGIENNTIAEVGIRKVEAILNGFGYELTAVARPSKRPTLDSLKKDSFHG
;
A
#
# COMPACT_ATOMS: atom_id res chain seq x y z
N MET A 1 -7.68 -7.74 -5.28
CA MET A 1 -7.01 -7.22 -4.07
C MET A 1 -6.19 -6.01 -4.43
N GLU A 2 -6.43 -4.88 -3.76
CA GLU A 2 -5.56 -3.70 -3.83
C GLU A 2 -4.18 -4.03 -3.24
N THR A 3 -3.10 -3.66 -3.91
CA THR A 3 -1.74 -3.79 -3.35
C THR A 3 -1.44 -2.65 -2.39
N LEU A 4 -0.46 -2.83 -1.50
CA LEU A 4 -0.04 -1.77 -0.58
C LEU A 4 0.37 -0.48 -1.29
N GLY A 5 1.10 -0.56 -2.41
CA GLY A 5 1.48 0.63 -3.18
C GLY A 5 0.27 1.39 -3.76
N GLN A 6 -0.76 0.67 -4.21
CA GLN A 6 -2.00 1.25 -4.71
C GLN A 6 -2.80 1.94 -3.59
N LEU A 7 -2.91 1.29 -2.43
CA LEU A 7 -3.52 1.85 -1.23
C LEU A 7 -2.85 3.18 -0.84
N LEU A 8 -1.52 3.19 -0.72
CA LEU A 8 -0.77 4.39 -0.35
C LEU A 8 -0.93 5.52 -1.38
N ARG A 9 -0.94 5.20 -2.67
CA ARG A 9 -1.19 6.17 -3.74
C ARG A 9 -2.58 6.80 -3.65
N ARG A 10 -3.59 5.98 -3.35
CA ARG A 10 -4.97 6.43 -3.18
C ARG A 10 -5.10 7.35 -1.99
N LEU A 11 -4.63 6.94 -0.82
CA LEU A 11 -4.64 7.75 0.41
C LEU A 11 -3.92 9.09 0.21
N ARG A 12 -2.74 9.08 -0.40
CA ARG A 12 -2.02 10.31 -0.72
C ARG A 12 -2.89 11.29 -1.54
N LYS A 13 -3.62 10.79 -2.53
CA LYS A 13 -4.49 11.61 -3.38
C LYS A 13 -5.74 12.10 -2.65
N GLU A 14 -6.36 11.26 -1.82
CA GLU A 14 -7.51 11.63 -0.98
C GLU A 14 -7.14 12.77 -0.01
N HIS A 15 -5.90 12.80 0.46
CA HIS A 15 -5.34 13.87 1.28
C HIS A 15 -4.76 15.05 0.46
N ASN A 16 -4.96 15.09 -0.85
CA ASN A 16 -4.45 16.14 -1.76
C ASN A 16 -2.93 16.36 -1.71
N LEU A 17 -2.16 15.34 -1.35
CA LEU A 17 -0.70 15.42 -1.28
C LEU A 17 -0.05 15.07 -2.62
N SER A 18 0.97 15.82 -3.02
CA SER A 18 1.88 15.38 -4.09
C SER A 18 2.84 14.31 -3.57
N GLN A 19 3.46 13.52 -4.44
CA GLN A 19 4.49 12.56 -4.02
C GLN A 19 5.67 13.27 -3.34
N HIS A 20 5.99 14.49 -3.76
CA HIS A 20 7.05 15.28 -3.15
C HIS A 20 6.67 15.76 -1.75
N ALA A 21 5.42 16.21 -1.56
CA ALA A 21 4.92 16.63 -0.25
C ALA A 21 4.90 15.46 0.75
N LEU A 22 4.40 14.29 0.33
CA LEU A 22 4.43 13.09 1.17
C LEU A 22 5.87 12.66 1.50
N ALA A 23 6.77 12.74 0.53
CA ALA A 23 8.18 12.42 0.73
C ALA A 23 8.82 13.35 1.78
N ALA A 24 8.56 14.66 1.68
CA ALA A 24 9.05 15.64 2.64
C ALA A 24 8.51 15.40 4.06
N GLN A 25 7.21 15.10 4.20
CA GLN A 25 6.56 14.83 5.49
C GLN A 25 7.21 13.68 6.26
N TYR A 26 7.70 12.65 5.55
CA TYR A 26 8.27 11.45 6.17
C TYR A 26 9.78 11.29 5.95
N GLY A 27 10.48 12.36 5.53
CA GLY A 27 11.94 12.36 5.38
C GLY A 27 12.44 11.35 4.33
N MET A 28 11.75 11.24 3.20
CA MET A 28 12.07 10.34 2.09
C MET A 28 12.32 11.11 0.79
N SER A 29 12.91 10.44 -0.20
CA SER A 29 12.98 10.99 -1.55
C SER A 29 11.65 10.80 -2.28
N ARG A 30 11.32 11.70 -3.22
CA ARG A 30 10.15 11.55 -4.11
C ARG A 30 10.23 10.25 -4.93
N ALA A 31 11.44 9.83 -5.32
CA ALA A 31 11.66 8.57 -6.03
C ALA A 31 11.30 7.35 -5.16
N THR A 32 11.59 7.40 -3.87
CA THR A 32 11.18 6.36 -2.90
C THR A 32 9.66 6.25 -2.83
N ILE A 33 8.94 7.36 -2.66
CA ILE A 33 7.46 7.36 -2.65
C ILE A 33 6.91 6.81 -3.98
N SER A 34 7.46 7.25 -5.12
CA SER A 34 7.04 6.75 -6.42
C SER A 34 7.31 5.25 -6.59
N GLY A 35 8.44 4.75 -6.09
CA GLY A 35 8.79 3.34 -6.14
C GLY A 35 7.89 2.47 -5.28
N ILE A 36 7.51 2.95 -4.09
CA ILE A 36 6.52 2.30 -3.22
C ILE A 36 5.16 2.24 -3.92
N GLU A 37 4.67 3.38 -4.42
CA GLU A 37 3.33 3.48 -5.02
C GLU A 37 3.16 2.64 -6.28
N ASN A 38 4.24 2.38 -7.00
CA ASN A 38 4.23 1.59 -8.23
C ASN A 38 4.80 0.17 -8.04
N ASN A 39 5.15 -0.23 -6.82
CA ASN A 39 5.80 -1.51 -6.50
C ASN A 39 7.08 -1.77 -7.33
N THR A 40 7.88 -0.73 -7.61
CA THR A 40 9.13 -0.83 -8.41
C THR A 40 10.40 -0.66 -7.59
N ILE A 41 10.29 -0.31 -6.31
CA ILE A 41 11.45 -0.23 -5.42
C ILE A 41 11.85 -1.63 -4.94
N ALA A 42 13.14 -1.95 -4.97
CA ALA A 42 13.64 -3.25 -4.54
C ALA A 42 13.50 -3.48 -3.03
N GLU A 43 13.73 -2.42 -2.23
CA GLU A 43 13.63 -2.47 -0.78
C GLU A 43 13.10 -1.16 -0.20
N VAL A 44 12.38 -1.27 0.92
CA VAL A 44 12.04 -0.13 1.77
C VAL A 44 11.97 -0.61 3.21
N GLY A 45 12.57 0.16 4.13
CA GLY A 45 12.55 -0.18 5.55
C GLY A 45 11.12 -0.19 6.10
N ILE A 46 10.76 -1.22 6.86
CA ILE A 46 9.40 -1.43 7.39
C ILE A 46 8.87 -0.21 8.16
N ARG A 47 9.70 0.44 8.98
CA ARG A 47 9.32 1.65 9.74
C ARG A 47 8.89 2.83 8.86
N LYS A 48 9.41 2.93 7.63
CA LYS A 48 9.02 4.00 6.68
C LYS A 48 7.60 3.76 6.15
N VAL A 49 7.29 2.50 5.85
CA VAL A 49 5.96 2.09 5.37
C VAL A 49 4.94 2.26 6.50
N GLU A 50 5.28 1.78 7.70
CA GLU A 50 4.47 1.91 8.91
C GLU A 50 4.20 3.38 9.25
N ALA A 51 5.20 4.27 9.16
CA ALA A 51 4.99 5.70 9.42
C ALA A 51 3.98 6.36 8.47
N ILE A 52 4.03 6.02 7.17
CA ILE A 52 3.04 6.52 6.20
C ILE A 52 1.65 5.99 6.54
N LEU A 53 1.52 4.68 6.79
CA LEU A 53 0.24 4.06 7.14
C LEU A 53 -0.35 4.71 8.39
N ASN A 54 0.44 4.85 9.45
CA ASN A 54 0.01 5.44 10.72
C ASN A 54 -0.51 6.87 10.53
N GLY A 55 0.14 7.69 9.72
CA GLY A 55 -0.33 9.06 9.47
C GLY A 55 -1.57 9.16 8.58
N PHE A 56 -1.95 8.08 7.89
CA PHE A 56 -3.26 7.96 7.24
C PHE A 56 -4.29 7.20 8.09
N GLY A 57 -3.97 6.86 9.35
CA GLY A 57 -4.89 6.13 10.24
C GLY A 57 -4.97 4.62 9.96
N TYR A 58 -3.95 4.05 9.31
CA TYR A 58 -3.81 2.62 9.06
C TYR A 58 -2.72 2.01 9.93
N GLU A 59 -2.89 0.75 10.29
CA GLU A 59 -1.89 -0.03 11.03
C GLU A 59 -1.30 -1.12 10.13
N LEU A 60 0.00 -1.37 10.26
CA LEU A 60 0.66 -2.50 9.60
C LEU A 60 0.51 -3.76 10.47
N THR A 61 -0.23 -4.75 9.98
CA THR A 61 -0.51 -5.99 10.73
C THR A 61 -0.06 -7.24 9.98
N ALA A 62 0.30 -8.28 10.74
CA ALA A 62 0.55 -9.60 10.19
C ALA A 62 -0.77 -10.37 10.05
N VAL A 63 -1.09 -10.80 8.83
CA VAL A 63 -2.26 -11.65 8.54
C VAL A 63 -1.80 -13.06 8.17
N ALA A 64 -2.47 -14.07 8.74
CA ALA A 64 -2.18 -15.45 8.41
C ALA A 64 -2.47 -15.71 6.92
N ARG A 65 -1.50 -16.29 6.21
CA ARG A 65 -1.73 -16.72 4.82
C ARG A 65 -2.71 -17.90 4.83
N PRO A 66 -3.78 -17.89 4.01
CA PRO A 66 -4.66 -19.03 3.88
C PRO A 66 -3.85 -20.28 3.46
N SER A 67 -3.94 -21.36 4.24
CA SER A 67 -3.18 -22.59 4.02
C SER A 67 -3.69 -23.40 2.83
N LYS A 68 -4.93 -23.16 2.39
CA LYS A 68 -5.52 -23.77 1.19
C LYS A 68 -5.46 -22.80 0.04
N ARG A 69 -4.94 -23.26 -1.10
CA ARG A 69 -5.10 -22.54 -2.37
C ARG A 69 -6.60 -22.32 -2.61
N PRO A 70 -7.03 -21.11 -2.98
CA PRO A 70 -8.42 -20.84 -3.27
C PRO A 70 -8.90 -21.79 -4.38
N THR A 71 -10.07 -22.39 -4.18
CA THR A 71 -10.73 -23.17 -5.22
C THR A 71 -11.31 -22.23 -6.28
N LEU A 72 -11.57 -22.74 -7.48
CA LEU A 72 -12.18 -21.97 -8.56
C LEU A 72 -13.49 -21.27 -8.11
N ASP A 73 -14.27 -21.91 -7.24
CA ASP A 73 -15.51 -21.36 -6.69
C ASP A 73 -15.29 -20.17 -5.74
N SER A 74 -14.19 -20.17 -4.99
CA SER A 74 -13.85 -19.04 -4.12
C SER A 74 -13.40 -17.82 -4.92
N LEU A 75 -12.71 -18.01 -6.04
CA LEU A 75 -12.27 -16.92 -6.92
C LEU A 75 -13.45 -16.23 -7.63
N LYS A 76 -14.50 -16.99 -7.96
CA LYS A 76 -15.72 -16.45 -8.56
C LYS A 76 -16.50 -15.55 -7.61
N LYS A 77 -16.43 -15.74 -6.30
CA LYS A 77 -17.15 -14.88 -5.33
C LYS A 77 -16.53 -13.48 -5.22
N ASP A 78 -15.21 -13.38 -5.32
CA ASP A 78 -14.48 -12.10 -5.20
C ASP A 78 -14.56 -11.23 -6.47
N SER A 79 -14.92 -11.81 -7.62
CA SER A 79 -14.92 -11.11 -8.92
C SER A 79 -16.29 -10.59 -9.37
N PHE A 80 -17.35 -10.80 -8.58
CA PHE A 80 -18.70 -10.32 -8.87
C PHE A 80 -19.10 -9.18 -7.95
N HIS A 81 -18.51 -8.01 -8.20
CA HIS A 81 -19.16 -6.73 -7.93
C HIS A 81 -19.41 -6.08 -9.28
N GLY A 82 -20.61 -6.35 -9.82
CA GLY A 82 -21.19 -5.57 -10.92
C GLY A 82 -21.76 -4.26 -10.43
#